data_AF-A0A7K4M2M5-F1
#
_entry.id   AF-A0A7K4M2M5-F1
#
_cell.length_a   1.000
_cell.length_b   1.000
_cell.length_c   1.000
_cell.angle_alpha   90.00
_cell.angle_beta   90.00
_cell.angle_gamma   90.00
#
_symmetry.space_group_name_H-M   'P 1'
#
loop_
_entity.id
_entity.type
_entity.pdbx_description
1 polymer ?
#
loop_
_entity_poly.entity_id
_entity_poly.type
_entity_poly.pdbx_seq_one_letter_code
_entity_poly.pdbx_strand_id
1 'polypeptide(L)'
;PPQRVSVTVRPGLPMVLAGSAEPCAQLLVSSIGVVGSAEQNRAHSARFFDFLTAELGLGPERIIIRFYPLEPWQIGKKRTVMTFL
;
A
#
# COMPACT_ATOMS: atom_id res chain seq x y z
N PRO A 1 -11.10 -8.53 -6.06
CA PRO A 1 -12.40 -7.83 -6.20
C PRO A 1 -12.42 -6.54 -5.38
N PRO A 2 -12.99 -5.44 -5.89
CA PRO A 2 -13.04 -4.16 -5.19
C PRO A 2 -13.65 -4.25 -3.78
N GLN A 3 -14.69 -5.06 -3.60
CA GLN A 3 -15.40 -5.24 -2.31
C GLN A 3 -14.56 -5.96 -1.23
N ARG A 4 -13.36 -6.45 -1.58
CA ARG A 4 -12.43 -7.09 -0.65
C ARG A 4 -11.23 -6.20 -0.31
N VAL A 5 -11.14 -5.01 -0.90
CA VAL A 5 -10.06 -4.05 -0.64
C VAL A 5 -10.41 -3.24 0.61
N SER A 6 -9.46 -3.11 1.52
CA SER A 6 -9.55 -2.19 2.66
C SER A 6 -8.62 -1.01 2.41
N VAL A 7 -9.10 0.21 2.64
CA VAL A 7 -8.33 1.45 2.48
C VAL A 7 -8.41 2.26 3.76
N THR A 8 -7.26 2.71 4.24
CA THR A 8 -7.16 3.59 5.41
C THR A 8 -6.28 4.78 5.05
N VAL A 9 -6.78 6.00 5.28
CA VAL A 9 -6.04 7.25 5.06
C VAL A 9 -5.78 7.92 6.40
N ARG A 10 -4.52 8.29 6.67
CA ARG A 10 -4.11 9.00 7.89
C ARG A 10 -3.47 10.34 7.49
N PRO A 11 -4.28 11.40 7.27
CA PRO A 11 -3.77 12.69 6.84
C PRO A 11 -3.21 13.49 8.04
N GLY A 12 -2.47 14.56 7.76
CA GLY A 12 -2.02 15.53 8.77
C GLY A 12 -0.94 15.02 9.72
N LEU A 13 -0.27 13.91 9.41
CA LEU A 13 0.83 13.40 10.20
C LEU A 13 2.10 14.22 9.98
N PRO A 14 2.89 14.50 11.03
CA PRO A 14 4.25 15.02 10.85
C PRO A 14 5.10 13.93 10.20
N MET A 15 5.60 14.19 9.00
CA MET A 15 6.37 13.23 8.22
C MET A 15 7.64 13.88 7.66
N VAL A 16 8.72 13.09 7.63
CA VAL A 16 9.96 13.43 6.94
C VAL A 16 10.27 12.30 5.99
N LEU A 17 10.41 12.61 4.71
CA LEU A 17 10.76 11.65 3.67
C LEU A 17 12.01 12.13 2.95
N ALA A 18 13.01 11.25 2.87
CA ALA A 18 14.35 11.56 2.36
C ALA A 18 14.95 12.86 2.97
N GLY A 19 14.75 13.06 4.29
CA GLY A 19 15.30 14.21 5.01
C GLY A 19 14.52 15.53 4.89
N SER A 20 13.43 15.57 4.11
CA SER A 20 12.59 16.75 3.94
C SER A 20 11.19 16.57 4.52
N ALA A 21 10.68 17.61 5.20
CA ALA A 21 9.33 17.69 5.76
C ALA A 21 8.28 18.25 4.78
N GLU A 22 8.67 18.52 3.52
CA GLU A 22 7.72 18.87 2.47
C GLU A 22 6.62 17.81 2.32
N PRO A 23 5.44 18.15 1.77
CA PRO A 23 4.36 17.20 1.55
C PRO A 23 4.85 15.88 0.94
N CYS A 24 4.46 14.77 1.56
CA CYS A 24 4.86 13.44 1.16
C CYS A 24 3.82 12.40 1.57
N ALA A 25 3.90 11.21 0.98
CA ALA A 25 3.00 10.12 1.29
C ALA A 25 3.73 8.79 1.42
N GLN A 26 3.13 7.89 2.20
CA GLN A 26 3.58 6.51 2.32
C GLN A 26 2.39 5.57 2.10
N LEU A 27 2.51 4.73 1.08
CA LEU A 27 1.55 3.66 0.82
C LEU A 27 2.07 2.35 1.41
N LEU A 28 1.21 1.65 2.14
CA LEU A 28 1.45 0.26 2.56
C LEU A 28 0.46 -0.63 1.83
N VAL A 29 0.96 -1.63 1.11
CA VAL A 29 0.14 -2.60 0.38
C VAL A 29 0.37 -3.98 0.98
N SER A 30 -0.65 -4.51 1.65
CA SER A 30 -0.63 -5.87 2.20
C SER A 30 -1.62 -6.75 1.45
N SER A 31 -1.16 -7.88 0.90
CA SER A 31 -2.01 -8.78 0.10
C SER A 31 -1.47 -10.20 0.08
N ILE A 32 -2.37 -11.17 -0.12
CA ILE A 32 -2.02 -12.59 -0.24
C ILE A 32 -1.59 -12.90 -1.68
N GLY A 33 -0.39 -13.47 -1.84
CA GLY A 33 0.09 -14.10 -3.08
C GLY A 33 0.49 -13.18 -4.26
N VAL A 34 0.21 -11.87 -4.20
CA VAL A 34 0.40 -10.96 -5.36
C VAL A 34 1.39 -9.81 -5.13
N VAL A 35 1.97 -9.72 -3.94
CA VAL A 35 2.96 -8.67 -3.61
C VAL A 35 4.28 -9.23 -3.08
N GLY A 36 4.58 -10.50 -3.44
CA GLY A 36 5.71 -11.26 -2.90
C GLY A 36 6.97 -11.24 -3.76
N SER A 37 6.90 -10.76 -5.02
CA SER A 37 8.07 -10.72 -5.92
C SER A 37 8.39 -9.31 -6.41
N ALA A 38 9.65 -9.09 -6.80
CA ALA A 38 10.11 -7.83 -7.36
C ALA A 38 9.41 -7.52 -8.69
N GLU A 39 9.18 -8.53 -9.54
CA GLU A 39 8.56 -8.39 -10.86
C GLU A 39 7.11 -7.93 -10.75
N GLN A 40 6.33 -8.55 -9.85
CA GLN A 40 4.96 -8.13 -9.55
C GLN A 40 4.95 -6.71 -9.00
N ASN A 41 5.77 -6.46 -7.98
CA ASN A 41 5.79 -5.18 -7.29
C ASN A 41 6.31 -4.03 -8.18
N ARG A 42 7.15 -4.31 -9.17
CA ARG A 42 7.54 -3.32 -10.19
C ARG A 42 6.32 -2.81 -10.97
N ALA A 43 5.47 -3.72 -11.44
CA ALA A 43 4.26 -3.36 -12.18
C ALA A 43 3.21 -2.69 -11.29
N HIS A 44 3.06 -3.17 -10.04
CA HIS A 44 2.15 -2.55 -9.07
C HIS A 44 2.60 -1.15 -8.67
N SER A 45 3.90 -0.98 -8.40
CA SER A 45 4.50 0.31 -8.04
C SER A 45 4.19 1.35 -9.10
N ALA A 46 4.49 1.08 -10.38
CA ALA A 46 4.22 2.00 -11.48
C ALA A 46 2.76 2.52 -11.48
N ARG A 47 1.79 1.60 -11.40
CA ARG A 47 0.36 1.97 -11.41
C ARG A 47 -0.07 2.75 -10.17
N PHE A 48 0.47 2.43 -9.00
CA PHE A 48 0.18 3.19 -7.79
C PHE A 48 0.82 4.58 -7.82
N PHE A 49 2.00 4.72 -8.41
CA PHE A 49 2.61 6.04 -8.62
C PHE A 49 1.78 6.89 -9.57
N ASP A 50 1.33 6.35 -10.70
CA ASP A 50 0.43 7.06 -11.64
C ASP A 50 -0.81 7.59 -10.91
N PHE A 51 -1.44 6.75 -10.09
CA PHE A 51 -2.63 7.14 -9.31
C PHE A 51 -2.31 8.18 -8.23
N LEU A 52 -1.31 7.92 -7.37
CA LEU A 52 -1.03 8.76 -6.21
C LEU A 52 -0.48 10.14 -6.60
N THR A 53 0.36 10.21 -7.63
CA THR A 53 0.89 11.50 -8.11
C THR A 53 -0.23 12.38 -8.66
N ALA A 54 -1.19 11.79 -9.40
CA ALA A 54 -2.36 12.50 -9.91
C ALA A 54 -3.31 12.97 -8.79
N GLU A 55 -3.65 12.09 -7.83
CA GLU A 55 -4.61 12.40 -6.76
C GLU A 55 -4.05 13.33 -5.68
N LEU A 56 -2.75 13.26 -5.39
CA LEU A 56 -2.13 14.03 -4.30
C LEU A 56 -1.37 15.26 -4.77
N GLY A 57 -1.12 15.40 -6.08
CA GLY A 57 -0.31 16.48 -6.63
C GLY A 57 1.16 16.43 -6.17
N LEU A 58 1.66 15.24 -5.82
CA LEU A 58 3.02 15.01 -5.34
C LEU A 58 3.91 14.51 -6.48
N GLY A 59 5.18 14.90 -6.46
CA GLY A 59 6.20 14.26 -7.30
C GLY A 59 6.49 12.83 -6.82
N PRO A 60 6.91 11.91 -7.72
CA PRO A 60 7.21 10.52 -7.36
C PRO A 60 8.32 10.41 -6.29
N GLU A 61 9.24 11.35 -6.21
CA GLU A 61 10.27 11.41 -5.16
C GLU A 61 9.70 11.66 -3.76
N ARG A 62 8.44 12.10 -3.64
CA ARG A 62 7.75 12.35 -2.37
C ARG A 62 6.83 11.21 -1.94
N ILE A 63 6.89 10.06 -2.61
CA ILE A 63 6.06 8.90 -2.30
C ILE A 63 6.95 7.67 -2.11
N ILE A 64 6.66 6.87 -1.08
CA ILE A 64 7.25 5.54 -0.90
C ILE A 64 6.17 4.48 -0.76
N ILE A 65 6.39 3.32 -1.37
CA ILE A 65 5.48 2.17 -1.30
C ILE A 65 6.19 1.01 -0.62
N ARG A 66 5.53 0.37 0.34
CA ARG A 66 6.00 -0.86 0.97
C ARG A 66 4.99 -1.97 0.74
N PHE A 67 5.49 -3.11 0.26
CA PHE A 67 4.70 -4.29 -0.04
C PHE A 67 4.92 -5.34 1.05
N TYR A 68 3.82 -5.89 1.56
CA TYR A 68 3.80 -6.88 2.62
C TYR A 68 3.02 -8.11 2.15
N PRO A 69 3.69 -9.19 1.72
CA PRO A 69 3.00 -10.43 1.46
C PRO A 69 2.35 -10.93 2.75
N LEU A 70 1.12 -11.41 2.63
CA LEU A 70 0.37 -12.03 3.71
C LEU A 70 -0.01 -13.46 3.35
N GLU A 71 -0.25 -14.25 4.38
CA GLU A 71 -0.83 -15.58 4.30
C GLU A 71 -2.28 -15.56 4.84
N PRO A 72 -3.15 -16.50 4.39
CA PRO A 72 -4.55 -16.54 4.84
C PRO A 72 -4.73 -16.61 6.36
N TRP A 73 -3.81 -17.27 7.08
CA TRP A 73 -3.87 -17.41 8.53
C TRP A 73 -3.57 -16.11 9.29
N GLN A 74 -3.04 -15.09 8.61
CA GLN A 74 -2.75 -13.78 9.20
C GLN A 74 -3.95 -12.83 9.18
N ILE A 75 -5.04 -13.18 8.48
CA ILE A 75 -6.20 -12.30 8.31
C ILE A 75 -7.42 -12.88 9.02
N GLY A 76 -7.81 -12.24 10.12
CA GLY A 76 -9.05 -12.54 10.84
C GLY A 76 -10.29 -11.98 10.15
N LYS A 77 -11.33 -12.81 10.00
CA LYS A 77 -12.63 -12.41 9.41
C LYS A 77 -13.74 -13.34 9.85
N LYS A 78 -14.95 -12.80 10.09
CA LYS A 78 -16.15 -13.58 10.47
C LYS A 78 -15.91 -14.55 11.64
N ARG A 79 -15.17 -14.11 12.67
CA ARG A 79 -14.80 -14.90 13.87
C ARG A 79 -13.92 -16.14 13.59
N THR A 80 -13.26 -16.20 12.43
CA THR A 80 -12.21 -17.19 12.10
C THR A 80 -11.06 -16.48 11.35
N VAL A 81 -10.15 -17.22 10.72
CA VAL A 81 -9.14 -16.71 9.79
C VAL A 81 -9.44 -17.13 8.35
N MET A 82 -8.89 -16.42 7.38
CA MET A 82 -9.16 -16.70 5.95
C MET A 82 -8.76 -18.11 5.51
N THR A 83 -7.89 -18.81 6.24
CA THR A 83 -7.58 -20.22 5.99
C THR A 83 -8.81 -21.12 6.00
N PHE A 84 -9.86 -20.77 6.76
CA PHE A 84 -11.08 -21.58 6.94
C PHE A 84 -12.34 -20.95 6.30
N LEU A 85 -12.18 -20.04 5.35
CA LEU A 85 -13.27 -19.30 4.68
C LEU A 85 -13.34 -19.53 3.17
#